data_AF-A0A813ECW1-F1
#
_entry.id   AF-A0A813ECW1-F1
#
_cell.length_a   1.000
_cell.length_b   1.000
_cell.length_c   1.000
_cell.angle_alpha   90.00
_cell.angle_beta   90.00
_cell.angle_gamma   90.00
#
_symmetry.space_group_name_H-M   'P 1'
#
loop_
_entity.id
_entity.type
_entity.pdbx_description
1 polymer ?
#
loop_
_entity_poly.entity_id
_entity_poly.type
_entity_poly.pdbx_seq_one_letter_code
_entity_poly.pdbx_strand_id
1 'polypeptide(L)'
;KSRRTPEPERLRNSVDRHFPVVSVLGEPTCAICLSAVLSTERARELPCCSNCFHDECIMDWWLQKPLRSWIRQCPMCRHCYDLKA
;
A
#
# COMPACT_ATOMS: atom_id res chain seq x y z
N LYS A 1 -22.41 6.19 22.79
CA LYS A 1 -22.40 5.77 21.37
C LYS A 1 -20.99 5.99 20.82
N SER A 2 -20.02 5.16 21.20
CA SER A 2 -18.63 5.32 20.76
C SER A 2 -18.45 4.70 19.39
N ARG A 3 -18.41 5.53 18.35
CA ARG A 3 -17.97 5.12 17.01
C ARG A 3 -16.47 4.84 17.10
N ARG A 4 -16.09 3.63 17.51
CA ARG A 4 -14.74 3.12 17.25
C ARG A 4 -14.65 2.99 15.74
N THR A 5 -13.96 3.92 15.08
CA THR A 5 -13.56 3.76 13.68
C THR A 5 -12.93 2.38 13.53
N PRO A 6 -13.29 1.58 12.52
CA PRO A 6 -12.74 0.25 12.35
C PRO A 6 -11.21 0.36 12.20
N GLU A 7 -10.49 -0.50 12.91
CA GLU A 7 -9.03 -0.63 12.87
C GLU A 7 -8.41 -0.52 11.45
N PRO A 8 -9.02 -1.10 10.38
CA PRO A 8 -8.52 -0.93 9.01
C PRO A 8 -8.56 0.50 8.44
N GLU A 9 -9.46 1.39 8.90
CA GLU A 9 -9.52 2.77 8.38
C GLU A 9 -8.32 3.62 8.84
N ARG A 10 -7.91 3.48 10.11
CA ARG A 10 -6.74 4.22 10.65
C ARG A 10 -5.46 3.83 9.92
N LEU A 11 -5.37 2.55 9.57
CA LEU A 11 -4.27 1.98 8.85
C LEU A 11 -4.23 2.45 7.39
N ARG A 12 -5.39 2.47 6.71
CA ARG A 12 -5.53 3.00 5.35
C ARG A 12 -5.15 4.48 5.27
N ASN A 13 -5.60 5.29 6.22
CA ASN A 13 -5.24 6.72 6.27
C ASN A 13 -3.74 6.94 6.46
N SER A 14 -3.08 6.09 7.25
CA SER A 14 -1.64 6.21 7.50
C SER A 14 -0.84 5.77 6.29
N VAL A 15 -1.25 4.67 5.64
CA VAL A 15 -0.69 4.28 4.35
C VAL A 15 -0.87 5.40 3.32
N ASP A 16 -2.03 6.05 3.28
CA ASP A 16 -2.31 7.14 2.35
C ASP A 16 -1.42 8.36 2.55
N ARG A 17 -1.15 8.69 3.81
CA ARG A 17 -0.26 9.79 4.18
C ARG A 17 1.21 9.52 3.81
N HIS A 18 1.65 8.27 3.87
CA HIS A 18 3.04 7.89 3.61
C HIS A 18 3.31 7.48 2.15
N PHE A 19 2.34 6.87 1.49
CA PHE A 19 2.44 6.34 0.13
C PHE A 19 1.27 6.86 -0.68
N PRO A 20 1.28 8.10 -1.18
CA PRO A 20 0.15 8.66 -1.91
C PRO A 20 -0.18 7.81 -3.15
N VAL A 21 -1.46 7.76 -3.51
CA VAL A 21 -1.89 7.16 -4.78
C VAL A 21 -1.40 8.04 -5.92
N VAL A 22 -0.67 7.42 -6.85
CA VAL A 22 -0.18 8.03 -8.08
C VAL A 22 -0.78 7.29 -9.27
N SER A 23 -1.05 8.04 -10.34
CA SER A 23 -1.31 7.47 -11.66
C SER A 23 0.02 7.31 -12.37
N VAL A 24 0.37 6.07 -12.71
CA VAL A 24 1.62 5.76 -13.42
C VAL A 24 1.45 5.98 -14.92
N LEU A 25 2.42 6.65 -15.52
CA LEU A 25 2.54 6.81 -16.98
C LEU A 25 3.51 5.74 -17.48
N GLY A 26 2.95 4.68 -18.06
CA GLY A 26 3.64 3.44 -18.42
C GLY A 26 2.81 2.26 -17.93
N GLU A 27 3.12 1.06 -18.39
CA GLU A 27 2.48 -0.18 -17.94
C GLU A 27 3.41 -0.89 -16.93
N PRO A 28 3.71 -0.32 -15.74
CA PRO A 28 4.55 -1.01 -14.79
C PRO A 28 3.83 -2.25 -14.27
N THR A 29 4.56 -3.33 -14.06
CA THR A 29 3.96 -4.59 -13.61
C THR A 29 3.83 -4.59 -12.09
N CYS A 30 2.61 -4.79 -11.59
CA CYS A 30 2.36 -4.98 -10.17
C CYS A 30 2.93 -6.33 -9.73
N ALA A 31 3.97 -6.34 -8.89
CA ALA A 31 4.59 -7.62 -8.48
C ALA A 31 3.74 -8.47 -7.51
N ILE A 32 2.56 -8.00 -7.11
CA ILE A 32 1.63 -8.75 -6.24
C ILE A 32 0.68 -9.61 -7.08
N CYS A 33 0.01 -9.02 -8.07
CA CYS A 33 -0.92 -9.74 -8.96
C CYS A 33 -0.30 -10.13 -10.31
N LEU A 34 0.93 -9.68 -10.60
CA LEU A 34 1.65 -9.89 -11.85
C LEU A 34 0.96 -9.28 -13.09
N SER A 35 0.02 -8.36 -12.89
CA SER A 35 -0.66 -7.62 -13.96
C SER A 35 -0.03 -6.26 -14.20
N ALA A 36 -0.12 -5.76 -15.43
CA ALA A 36 0.23 -4.38 -15.75
C ALA A 36 -0.71 -3.42 -15.01
N VAL A 37 -0.13 -2.40 -14.38
CA VAL A 37 -0.84 -1.30 -13.75
C VAL A 37 -1.18 -0.30 -14.84
N LEU A 38 -2.46 -0.10 -15.09
CA LEU A 38 -2.90 0.86 -16.09
C LEU A 38 -2.87 2.29 -15.54
N SER A 39 -2.70 3.26 -16.41
CA SER A 39 -2.77 4.69 -16.08
C SER A 39 -4.17 5.12 -15.60
N THR A 40 -5.20 4.34 -15.91
CA THR A 40 -6.57 4.51 -15.39
C THR A 40 -6.76 3.98 -13.98
N GLU A 41 -5.80 3.21 -13.47
CA GLU A 41 -5.88 2.55 -12.17
C GLU A 41 -5.13 3.31 -11.08
N ARG A 42 -5.58 3.11 -9.84
CA ARG A 42 -4.95 3.70 -8.66
C ARG A 42 -3.74 2.85 -8.30
N ALA A 43 -2.54 3.43 -8.38
CA ALA A 43 -1.31 2.76 -8.01
C ALA A 43 -0.60 3.48 -6.87
N ARG A 44 0.23 2.78 -6.13
CA ARG A 44 1.15 3.37 -5.15
C ARG A 44 2.56 2.98 -5.51
N GLU A 45 3.43 3.97 -5.59
CA GLU A 45 4.86 3.76 -5.73
C GLU A 45 5.52 3.69 -4.35
N LEU A 46 6.33 2.67 -4.12
CA LEU A 46 7.09 2.51 -2.89
C LEU A 46 8.48 3.17 -3.02
N PRO A 47 8.83 4.18 -2.20
CA PRO A 47 10.05 4.98 -2.35
C PRO A 47 11.35 4.19 -2.14
N CYS A 48 11.32 3.05 -1.44
CA CYS A 48 12.51 2.22 -1.23
C CYS A 48 13.05 1.61 -2.53
N CYS A 49 12.15 1.28 -3.46
CA CYS A 49 12.47 0.41 -4.59
C CYS A 49 11.83 0.92 -5.90
N SER A 50 11.19 2.10 -5.90
CA SER A 50 10.42 2.70 -7.01
C SER A 50 9.51 1.71 -7.76
N ASN A 51 8.99 0.72 -7.04
CA ASN A 51 8.08 -0.26 -7.61
C ASN A 51 6.65 0.24 -7.44
N CYS A 52 5.85 0.08 -8.50
CA CYS A 52 4.46 0.47 -8.54
C CYS A 52 3.56 -0.75 -8.31
N PHE A 53 2.56 -0.57 -7.46
CA PHE A 53 1.58 -1.62 -7.13
C PHE A 53 0.19 -1.03 -7.20
N HIS A 54 -0.82 -1.84 -7.52
CA HIS A 54 -2.20 -1.41 -7.35
C HIS A 54 -2.49 -1.03 -5.89
N ASP A 55 -3.24 0.04 -5.69
CA ASP A 55 -3.74 0.48 -4.37
C ASP A 55 -4.35 -0.70 -3.62
N GLU A 56 -5.22 -1.46 -4.28
CA GLU A 56 -5.88 -2.61 -3.68
C GLU A 56 -4.91 -3.75 -3.37
N CYS A 57 -4.00 -4.09 -4.29
CA CYS A 57 -3.05 -5.18 -4.08
C CYS A 57 -2.12 -4.93 -2.89
N ILE A 58 -1.55 -3.72 -2.79
CA ILE A 58 -0.63 -3.40 -1.69
C ILE A 58 -1.38 -3.28 -0.37
N MET A 59 -2.61 -2.76 -0.38
CA MET A 59 -3.46 -2.71 0.81
C MET A 59 -3.81 -4.11 1.29
N ASP A 60 -4.23 -5.01 0.40
CA ASP A 60 -4.60 -6.38 0.74
C ASP A 60 -3.40 -7.13 1.32
N TRP A 61 -2.23 -7.04 0.68
CA TRP A 61 -0.97 -7.60 1.18
C TRP A 61 -0.67 -7.18 2.63
N TRP A 62 -0.91 -5.92 2.91
CA TRP A 62 -0.70 -5.33 4.21
C TRP A 62 -1.82 -5.63 5.22
N LEU A 63 -3.06 -5.85 4.78
CA LEU A 63 -4.20 -6.23 5.59
C LEU A 63 -4.19 -7.72 5.96
N GLN A 64 -3.54 -8.57 5.16
CA GLN A 64 -3.38 -10.00 5.43
C GLN A 64 -2.50 -10.30 6.67
N LYS A 65 -1.59 -9.38 7.04
CA LYS A 65 -0.79 -9.50 8.27
C LYS A 65 -1.62 -8.99 9.47
N PRO A 66 -1.43 -9.56 10.68
CA PRO A 66 -2.19 -9.14 11.85
C PRO A 66 -2.08 -7.63 12.06
N LEU A 67 -3.23 -6.95 12.00
CA LEU A 67 -3.46 -5.49 12.04
C LEU A 67 -2.85 -4.77 13.27
N ARG A 68 -2.30 -5.52 14.23
CA ARG A 68 -1.60 -4.98 15.40
C ARG A 68 -0.24 -4.35 15.06
N SER A 69 0.34 -4.66 13.91
CA SER A 69 1.61 -4.07 13.49
C SER A 69 1.40 -2.99 12.43
N TRP A 70 1.75 -1.75 12.79
CA TRP A 70 1.83 -0.61 11.89
C TRP A 70 3.07 -0.66 10.96
N ILE A 71 3.88 -1.72 11.09
CA ILE A 71 5.05 -1.94 10.25
C ILE A 71 4.61 -2.54 8.91
N ARG A 72 4.92 -1.83 7.82
CA ARG A 72 4.62 -2.23 6.45
C ARG A 72 5.88 -2.72 5.75
N GLN A 73 5.83 -3.95 5.25
CA GLN A 73 6.94 -4.53 4.51
C GLN A 73 6.70 -4.43 3.01
N CYS A 74 7.71 -3.97 2.28
CA CYS A 74 7.71 -4.01 0.82
C CYS A 74 7.83 -5.48 0.35
N PRO A 75 6.93 -5.97 -0.51
CA PRO A 75 7.01 -7.35 -1.01
C PRO A 75 8.24 -7.61 -1.88
N MET A 76 8.78 -6.57 -2.53
CA MET A 76 9.94 -6.70 -3.44
C MET A 76 11.28 -6.72 -2.72
N CYS A 77 11.46 -5.82 -1.75
CA CYS A 77 12.77 -5.60 -1.11
C CYS A 77 12.75 -5.78 0.41
N ARG A 78 11.62 -6.19 0.98
CA ARG A 78 11.43 -6.46 2.42
C ARG A 78 11.74 -5.27 3.34
N HIS A 79 11.84 -4.05 2.78
CA HIS A 79 12.01 -2.83 3.57
C HIS A 79 10.81 -2.61 4.48
N CYS A 80 11.08 -2.34 5.76
CA CYS A 80 10.06 -2.12 6.78
C CYS A 80 9.82 -0.62 6.97
N TYR A 81 8.59 -0.17 6.77
CA TYR A 81 8.15 1.18 7.07
C TYR A 81 7.35 1.16 8.36
N ASP A 82 7.80 1.89 9.37
CA ASP A 82 7.00 2.14 10.55
C ASP A 82 6.05 3.31 10.27
N LEU A 83 4.76 3.02 10.17
CA LEU A 83 3.77 4.06 9.92
C LEU A 83 3.37 4.82 11.20
N LYS A 84 3.78 4.42 12.42
CA LYS A 84 3.21 4.91 13.71
C LYS A 84 3.37 6.41 14.00
N ALA A 85 3.83 7.21 13.05
CA ALA A 85 4.12 8.63 13.20
C ALA A 85 2.88 9.54 13.17
#